data_AF-A0A1H1F6U1-F1
#
_entry.id   AF-A0A1H1F6U1-F1
#
_cell.length_a   1.000
_cell.length_b   1.000
_cell.length_c   1.000
_cell.angle_alpha   90.00
_cell.angle_beta   90.00
_cell.angle_gamma   90.00
#
_symmetry.space_group_name_H-M   'P 1'
#
loop_
_entity.id
_entity.type
_entity.pdbx_description
1 polymer ?
#
loop_
_entity_poly.entity_id
_entity_poly.type
_entity_poly.pdbx_seq_one_letter_code
_entity_poly.pdbx_strand_id
1 'polypeptide(L)'
;MDHRSLFLRRVLIVDAATSAACGLLLLIDTQLFADLFGLPAALLRETGIIFLPFAALVAVLATRETISLTGVWIVIAGNIAFVLASISLLMGGFVSPTLLGKAFVIAQAVIVAIIAEAEYLGLRKVGRLAA
;
A
#
# COMPACT_ATOMS: atom_id res chain seq x y z
N MET A 1 7.47 -25.75 2.00
CA MET A 1 6.80 -24.68 1.21
C MET A 1 7.64 -24.41 -0.02
N ASP A 2 7.02 -24.32 -1.21
CA ASP A 2 7.73 -23.96 -2.45
C ASP A 2 8.33 -22.53 -2.35
N HIS A 3 9.48 -22.30 -3.00
CA HIS A 3 10.17 -21.00 -3.02
C HIS A 3 9.27 -19.87 -3.53
N ARG A 4 8.32 -20.17 -4.43
CA ARG A 4 7.38 -19.19 -5.02
C ARG A 4 6.32 -18.73 -4.03
N SER A 5 5.77 -19.65 -3.24
CA SER A 5 4.80 -19.30 -2.19
C SER A 5 5.48 -18.55 -1.04
N LEU A 6 6.75 -18.85 -0.77
CA LEU A 6 7.58 -18.07 0.15
C LEU A 6 7.84 -16.65 -0.36
N PHE A 7 8.14 -16.48 -1.66
CA PHE A 7 8.31 -15.15 -2.26
C PHE A 7 7.04 -14.31 -2.13
N LEU A 8 5.89 -14.82 -2.58
CA LEU A 8 4.62 -14.10 -2.48
C LEU A 8 4.28 -13.75 -1.02
N ARG A 9 4.49 -14.68 -0.09
CA ARG A 9 4.28 -14.41 1.34
C ARG A 9 5.15 -13.28 1.85
N ARG A 10 6.44 -13.26 1.49
CA ARG A 10 7.36 -12.20 1.91
C ARG A 10 6.94 -10.83 1.37
N VAL A 11 6.50 -10.78 0.11
CA VAL A 11 5.98 -9.53 -0.48
C VAL A 11 4.75 -9.04 0.30
N LEU A 12 3.79 -9.92 0.59
CA LEU A 12 2.60 -9.56 1.40
C LEU A 12 2.99 -9.08 2.82
N ILE A 13 4.00 -9.68 3.45
CA ILE A 13 4.50 -9.22 4.76
C ILE A 13 5.10 -7.81 4.65
N VAL A 14 5.88 -7.54 3.60
CA VAL A 14 6.46 -6.23 3.35
C VAL A 14 5.36 -5.19 3.11
N ASP A 15 4.34 -5.52 2.31
CA ASP A 15 3.18 -4.65 2.11
C ASP A 15 2.49 -4.35 3.44
N ALA A 16 2.09 -5.37 4.20
CA ALA A 16 1.44 -5.19 5.48
C ALA A 16 2.27 -4.32 6.45
N ALA A 17 3.59 -4.54 6.53
CA ALA A 17 4.46 -3.78 7.40
C ALA A 17 4.61 -2.32 6.96
N THR A 18 4.81 -2.08 5.66
CA THR A 18 4.95 -0.71 5.10
C THR A 18 3.65 0.07 5.21
N SER A 19 2.52 -0.56 4.89
CA SER A 19 1.17 -0.01 5.05
C SER A 19 0.86 0.31 6.52
N ALA A 20 1.17 -0.58 7.46
CA ALA A 20 0.97 -0.33 8.90
C ALA A 20 1.87 0.82 9.41
N ALA A 21 3.16 0.80 9.07
CA ALA A 21 4.10 1.83 9.49
C ALA A 21 3.68 3.21 8.96
N CYS A 22 3.29 3.27 7.69
CA CYS A 22 2.79 4.51 7.09
C CYS A 22 1.47 4.96 7.70
N GLY A 23 0.53 4.04 7.93
CA GLY A 23 -0.76 4.36 8.56
C GLY A 23 -0.59 4.94 9.97
N LEU A 24 0.27 4.33 10.79
CA LEU A 24 0.58 4.82 12.13
C LEU A 24 1.27 6.20 12.09
N LEU A 25 2.25 6.37 11.19
CA LEU A 25 2.96 7.64 11.04
C LEU A 25 2.00 8.80 10.71
N LEU A 26 1.03 8.57 9.83
CA LEU A 26 0.04 9.59 9.46
C LEU A 26 -0.95 9.93 10.59
N LEU A 27 -1.15 9.03 11.56
CA LEU A 27 -2.08 9.22 12.68
C LEU A 27 -1.45 9.81 13.94
N ILE A 28 -0.16 9.54 14.20
CA ILE A 28 0.51 10.02 15.43
C ILE A 28 0.67 11.53 15.42
N ASP A 29 1.20 12.09 14.32
CA ASP A 29 1.54 13.52 14.22
C ASP A 29 0.90 14.17 12.98
N THR A 30 -0.39 13.89 12.75
CA THR A 30 -1.11 14.34 11.55
C THR A 30 -0.94 15.84 11.27
N GLN A 31 -1.02 16.69 12.30
CA GLN A 31 -0.94 18.13 12.11
C GLN A 31 0.47 18.58 11.70
N LEU A 32 1.51 18.00 12.31
CA LEU A 32 2.90 18.28 11.94
C LEU A 32 3.15 17.91 10.47
N PHE A 33 2.67 16.74 10.03
CA PHE A 33 2.81 16.31 8.64
C PHE A 33 1.96 17.15 7.68
N ALA A 34 0.78 17.61 8.10
CA ALA A 34 -0.05 18.51 7.30
C ALA A 34 0.70 19.81 6.99
N ASP A 35 1.32 20.41 8.01
CA ASP A 35 2.08 21.65 7.88
C ASP A 35 3.34 21.45 7.03
N LEU A 36 4.09 20.35 7.24
CA LEU A 36 5.29 20.03 6.47
C LEU A 36 5.00 19.74 4.98
N PHE A 37 3.94 18.98 4.71
CA PHE A 37 3.61 18.54 3.35
C PHE A 37 2.70 19.52 2.61
N GLY A 38 2.13 20.51 3.28
CA GLY A 38 1.11 21.39 2.69
C GLY A 38 -0.13 20.60 2.24
N LEU A 39 -0.47 19.55 2.98
CA LEU A 39 -1.61 18.68 2.69
C LEU A 39 -2.67 18.85 3.78
N PRO A 40 -3.97 18.74 3.45
CA PRO A 40 -5.02 18.82 4.46
C PRO A 40 -4.84 17.74 5.54
N ALA A 41 -4.88 18.13 6.82
CA ALA A 41 -4.74 17.19 7.93
C ALA A 41 -5.80 16.07 7.88
N ALA A 42 -7.02 16.39 7.46
CA ALA A 42 -8.08 15.40 7.25
C ALA A 42 -7.65 14.33 6.22
N LEU A 43 -7.07 14.74 5.08
CA LEU A 43 -6.61 13.81 4.05
C LEU A 43 -5.56 12.83 4.60
N LEU A 44 -4.58 13.33 5.36
CA LEU A 44 -3.55 12.50 5.97
C LEU A 44 -4.13 11.54 7.01
N ARG A 45 -5.05 12.02 7.86
CA ARG A 45 -5.73 11.20 8.86
C ARG A 45 -6.55 10.09 8.23
N GLU A 46 -7.41 10.42 7.28
CA GLU A 46 -8.26 9.43 6.60
C GLU A 46 -7.41 8.40 5.85
N THR A 47 -6.32 8.83 5.23
CA THR A 47 -5.34 7.90 4.61
C THR A 47 -4.77 6.93 5.65
N GLY A 48 -4.35 7.45 6.81
CA GLY A 48 -3.86 6.62 7.91
C GLY A 48 -4.91 5.62 8.43
N ILE A 49 -6.16 6.07 8.59
CA ILE A 49 -7.30 5.23 9.00
C ILE A 49 -7.57 4.11 7.98
N ILE A 50 -7.42 4.37 6.67
CA ILE A 50 -7.61 3.36 5.62
C ILE A 50 -6.44 2.35 5.59
N PHE A 51 -5.23 2.82 5.84
CA PHE A 51 -4.02 2.01 5.76
C PHE A 51 -3.96 0.92 6.83
N LEU A 52 -4.40 1.19 8.06
CA LEU A 52 -4.39 0.21 9.14
C LEU A 52 -5.26 -1.05 8.90
N PRO A 53 -6.56 -0.94 8.54
CA PRO A 53 -7.38 -2.11 8.23
C PRO A 53 -6.89 -2.82 6.95
N PHE A 54 -6.37 -2.08 5.96
CA PHE A 54 -5.74 -2.70 4.80
C PHE A 54 -4.52 -3.53 5.20
N ALA A 55 -3.59 -2.96 5.97
CA ALA A 55 -2.42 -3.66 6.49
C ALA A 55 -2.79 -4.90 7.32
N ALA A 56 -3.82 -4.81 8.17
CA ALA A 56 -4.34 -5.93 8.92
C ALA A 56 -4.89 -7.05 8.00
N LEU A 57 -5.65 -6.69 6.96
CA LEU A 57 -6.14 -7.64 5.96
C LEU A 57 -4.98 -8.37 5.27
N VAL A 58 -3.97 -7.62 4.83
CA VAL A 58 -2.79 -8.17 4.16
C VAL A 58 -1.99 -9.08 5.11
N ALA A 59 -1.80 -8.67 6.36
CA ALA A 59 -1.11 -9.48 7.38
C ALA A 59 -1.87 -10.80 7.67
N VAL A 60 -3.20 -10.75 7.78
CA VAL A 60 -4.02 -11.95 7.94
C VAL A 60 -3.86 -12.87 6.74
N LEU A 61 -3.87 -12.33 5.52
CA LEU A 61 -3.65 -13.13 4.30
C LEU A 61 -2.25 -13.76 4.29
N ALA A 62 -1.23 -13.00 4.69
CA ALA A 62 0.16 -13.43 4.72
C ALA A 62 0.47 -14.48 5.79
N THR A 63 -0.39 -14.68 6.79
CA THR A 63 -0.20 -15.64 7.89
C THR A 63 -0.94 -16.96 7.67
N ARG A 64 -1.89 -17.05 6.72
CA ARG A 64 -2.60 -18.31 6.41
C ARG A 64 -1.67 -19.37 5.86
N GLU A 65 -1.92 -20.64 6.16
CA GLU A 65 -1.14 -21.77 5.61
C GLU A 65 -1.24 -21.81 4.08
N THR A 66 -2.47 -21.71 3.56
CA THR A 66 -2.78 -21.55 2.14
C THR A 66 -3.13 -20.10 1.84
N ILE A 67 -2.40 -19.49 0.89
CA ILE A 67 -2.66 -18.10 0.47
C ILE A 67 -3.82 -18.10 -0.52
N SER A 68 -4.88 -17.33 -0.21
CA SER A 68 -6.03 -17.15 -1.10
C SER A 68 -5.65 -16.31 -2.32
N LEU A 69 -5.76 -16.88 -3.52
CA LEU A 69 -5.46 -16.16 -4.78
C LEU A 69 -6.41 -14.97 -4.98
N THR A 70 -7.69 -15.13 -4.66
CA THR A 70 -8.68 -14.04 -4.68
C THR A 70 -8.30 -12.94 -3.69
N GLY A 71 -7.83 -13.32 -2.49
CA GLY A 71 -7.35 -12.37 -1.50
C GLY A 71 -6.18 -11.53 -2.01
N VAL A 72 -5.20 -12.15 -2.67
CA VAL A 72 -4.05 -11.43 -3.24
C VAL A 72 -4.48 -10.47 -4.35
N TRP A 73 -5.44 -10.87 -5.19
CA TRP A 73 -6.00 -9.96 -6.20
C TRP A 73 -6.67 -8.73 -5.61
N ILE A 74 -7.38 -8.87 -4.48
CA ILE A 74 -7.97 -7.74 -3.75
C ILE A 74 -6.89 -6.79 -3.25
N VAL A 75 -5.79 -7.32 -2.70
CA VAL A 75 -4.65 -6.52 -2.24
C VAL A 75 -4.01 -5.73 -3.39
N ILE A 76 -3.72 -6.40 -4.51
CA ILE A 76 -3.18 -5.78 -5.73
C ILE A 76 -4.11 -4.66 -6.22
N ALA A 77 -5.42 -4.91 -6.25
CA ALA A 77 -6.39 -3.90 -6.69
C ALA A 77 -6.42 -2.68 -5.75
N GLY A 78 -6.33 -2.90 -4.44
CA GLY A 78 -6.21 -1.83 -3.44
C GLY A 78 -4.95 -0.99 -3.64
N ASN A 79 -3.81 -1.65 -3.85
CA ASN A 79 -2.53 -0.98 -4.12
C ASN A 79 -2.59 -0.15 -5.42
N ILE A 80 -3.14 -0.70 -6.49
CA ILE A 80 -3.35 0.04 -7.76
C ILE A 80 -4.28 1.24 -7.54
N ALA A 81 -5.40 1.06 -6.83
CA ALA A 81 -6.33 2.14 -6.54
C ALA A 81 -5.65 3.27 -5.76
N PHE A 82 -4.79 2.94 -4.79
CA PHE A 82 -4.01 3.92 -4.04
C PHE A 82 -3.04 4.71 -4.94
N VAL A 83 -2.34 4.01 -5.85
CA VAL A 83 -1.43 4.67 -6.82
C VAL A 83 -2.21 5.63 -7.72
N LEU A 84 -3.36 5.21 -8.25
CA LEU A 84 -4.21 6.06 -9.08
C LEU A 84 -4.76 7.26 -8.30
N ALA A 85 -5.17 7.07 -7.05
CA ALA A 85 -5.59 8.15 -6.17
C ALA A 85 -4.46 9.15 -5.91
N SER A 86 -3.23 8.67 -5.70
CA SER A 86 -2.03 9.51 -5.51
C SER A 86 -1.73 10.36 -6.74
N ILE A 87 -1.80 9.78 -7.94
CA ILE A 87 -1.64 10.51 -9.20
C ILE A 87 -2.75 11.55 -9.36
N SER A 88 -4.00 11.16 -9.13
CA SER A 88 -5.16 12.04 -9.24
C SER A 88 -5.09 13.22 -8.26
N LEU A 89 -4.60 12.99 -7.05
CA LEU A 89 -4.39 14.03 -6.04
C LEU A 89 -3.40 15.10 -6.53
N LEU A 90 -2.27 14.67 -7.10
CA LEU A 90 -1.21 15.58 -7.55
C LEU A 90 -1.55 16.31 -8.86
N MET A 91 -2.32 15.66 -9.75
CA MET A 91 -2.68 16.22 -11.06
C MET A 91 -3.99 17.02 -11.03
N GLY A 92 -4.85 16.77 -10.06
CA GLY A 92 -6.22 17.30 -10.03
C GLY A 92 -6.36 18.75 -9.55
N GLY A 93 -5.30 19.35 -8.99
CA GLY A 93 -5.33 20.75 -8.52
C GLY A 93 -6.18 21.00 -7.26
N PHE A 94 -6.70 19.95 -6.61
CA PHE A 94 -7.53 20.05 -5.40
C PHE A 94 -6.74 20.42 -4.15
N VAL A 95 -5.42 20.20 -4.16
CA VAL A 95 -4.50 20.49 -3.07
C VAL A 95 -3.27 21.24 -3.59
N SER A 96 -2.55 21.93 -2.70
CA SER A 96 -1.32 22.65 -3.03
C SER A 96 -0.16 22.16 -2.15
N PRO A 97 0.36 20.94 -2.38
CA PRO A 97 1.39 20.36 -1.53
C PRO A 97 2.71 21.11 -1.69
N THR A 98 3.51 21.14 -0.62
CA THR A 98 4.91 21.60 -0.68
C THR A 98 5.73 20.67 -1.57
N LEU A 99 6.96 21.07 -1.93
CA LEU A 99 7.86 20.19 -2.68
C LEU A 99 8.10 18.87 -1.93
N LEU A 100 8.23 18.93 -0.61
CA LEU A 100 8.38 17.77 0.25
C LEU A 100 7.10 16.89 0.23
N GLY A 101 5.92 17.51 0.29
CA GLY A 101 4.65 16.78 0.20
C GLY A 101 4.47 16.06 -1.13
N LYS A 102 4.84 16.70 -2.25
CA LYS A 102 4.84 16.04 -3.57
C LYS A 102 5.80 14.86 -3.60
N ALA A 103 7.03 15.05 -3.11
CA ALA A 103 8.04 13.98 -3.05
C ALA A 103 7.56 12.81 -2.18
N PHE A 104 6.91 13.09 -1.05
CA PHE A 104 6.34 12.09 -0.17
C PHE A 104 5.25 11.25 -0.86
N VAL A 105 4.25 11.90 -1.48
CA VAL A 105 3.17 11.21 -2.19
C VAL A 105 3.71 10.39 -3.38
N ILE A 106 4.66 10.93 -4.14
CA ILE A 106 5.30 10.21 -5.25
C ILE A 106 6.07 8.99 -4.74
N ALA A 107 6.86 9.15 -3.68
CA ALA A 107 7.64 8.05 -3.11
C ALA A 107 6.74 6.93 -2.63
N GLN A 108 5.65 7.25 -1.91
CA GLN A 108 4.65 6.26 -1.50
C GLN A 108 4.03 5.54 -2.70
N ALA A 109 3.57 6.29 -3.72
CA ALA A 109 2.96 5.71 -4.91
C ALA A 109 3.93 4.76 -5.67
N VAL A 110 5.21 5.14 -5.78
CA VAL A 110 6.23 4.29 -6.42
C VAL A 110 6.47 3.02 -5.62
N ILE A 111 6.62 3.12 -4.30
CA ILE A 111 6.83 1.95 -3.43
C ILE A 111 5.64 0.99 -3.54
N VAL A 112 4.41 1.51 -3.45
CA VAL A 112 3.17 0.71 -3.56
C VAL A 112 3.05 0.07 -4.94
N ALA A 113 3.41 0.77 -6.01
CA ALA A 113 3.41 0.21 -7.37
C ALA A 113 4.40 -0.96 -7.52
N ILE A 114 5.62 -0.83 -6.97
CA ILE A 114 6.63 -1.90 -6.98
C ILE A 114 6.14 -3.11 -6.19
N ILE A 115 5.52 -2.89 -5.02
CA ILE A 115 4.91 -3.95 -4.21
C ILE A 115 3.82 -4.66 -5.01
N ALA A 116 2.87 -3.93 -5.58
CA ALA A 116 1.77 -4.49 -6.37
C ALA A 116 2.27 -5.33 -7.57
N GLU A 117 3.32 -4.86 -8.25
CA GLU A 117 3.96 -5.62 -9.31
C GLU A 117 4.59 -6.92 -8.77
N ALA A 118 5.31 -6.86 -7.65
CA ALA A 118 5.91 -8.03 -7.02
C ALA A 118 4.85 -9.05 -6.56
N GLU A 119 3.72 -8.60 -6.02
CA GLU A 119 2.56 -9.43 -5.65
C GLU A 119 1.98 -10.13 -6.88
N TYR A 120 1.75 -9.39 -7.96
CA TYR A 120 1.24 -9.93 -9.22
C TYR A 120 2.19 -10.98 -9.82
N LEU A 121 3.49 -10.70 -9.83
CA LEU A 121 4.51 -11.64 -10.30
C LEU A 121 4.57 -12.90 -9.43
N GLY A 122 4.45 -12.76 -8.11
CA GLY A 122 4.35 -13.89 -7.18
C GLY A 122 3.10 -14.72 -7.43
N LEU A 123 1.95 -14.07 -7.59
CA LEU A 123 0.65 -14.69 -7.81
C LEU A 123 0.62 -15.50 -9.12
N ARG A 124 1.11 -14.94 -10.23
CA ARG A 124 1.20 -15.66 -11.51
C ARG A 124 2.06 -16.92 -11.43
N LYS A 125 3.15 -16.87 -10.67
CA LYS A 125 4.06 -18.01 -10.51
C LYS A 125 3.42 -19.15 -9.71
N VAL A 126 2.54 -18.83 -8.75
CA VAL A 126 1.77 -19.81 -7.98
C VAL A 126 0.61 -20.36 -8.82
N GLY A 127 -0.15 -19.50 -9.52
CA GLY A 127 -1.31 -19.91 -10.32
C GLY A 127 -0.99 -20.85 -11.47
N ARG A 128 0.18 -20.70 -12.14
CA ARG A 128 0.61 -21.61 -13.22
C ARG A 128 0.94 -23.04 -12.78
N LEU A 129 1.13 -23.30 -11.49
CA LEU A 129 1.38 -24.65 -10.97
C LEU A 129 0.11 -25.37 -10.53
N ALA A 130 -0.98 -24.63 -10.34
CA ALA A 130 -2.27 -25.16 -9.93
C ALA A 130 -3.19 -25.49 -11.13
N ALA A 131 -2.76 -25.15 -12.35
CA ALA A 131 -3.42 -25.45 -13.63
C ALA A 131 -2.62 -26.49 -14.39
#